data_AF-X0VVE4-F1
#
_entry.id   AF-X0VVE4-F1
#
_cell.length_a   1.000
_cell.length_b   1.000
_cell.length_c   1.000
_cell.angle_alpha   90.00
_cell.angle_beta   90.00
_cell.angle_gamma   90.00
#
_symmetry.space_group_name_H-M   'P 1'
#
loop_
_entity.id
_entity.type
_entity.pdbx_description
1 polymer ?
#
loop_
_entity_poly.entity_id
_entity_poly.type
_entity_poly.pdbx_seq_one_letter_code
_entity_poly.pdbx_strand_id
1 'polypeptide(L)'
;MEGNEELAQEALRYLSLAQKYEEEKDLEKAVESYQLAADYLKNSGYLINKVGDIYSKIEELKEFAKQELIYAQASVKSQIEEIQDQAFSLLDGAQKLESDGFLEDAINQYMSAIKLLVQAGWSESQLGNLESKLTTIADKIEQRKLVQKQENFEAQQSTSVLIESKPQVLSTFGKKKSVAKEEELKEYKGMKEREEQIQNDAFSFIDNAKFFEKDKKFDQAIENYENAVNLLNS
;
A
#
# COMPACT_ATOMS: atom_id res chain seq x y z
N MET A 1 -60.11 -2.08 29.44
CA MET A 1 -59.70 -3.09 28.44
C MET A 1 -59.08 -2.42 27.22
N GLU A 2 -59.57 -1.25 26.78
CA GLU A 2 -59.02 -0.49 25.63
C GLU A 2 -57.50 -0.22 25.71
N GLY A 3 -56.97 0.18 26.86
CA GLY A 3 -55.52 0.48 26.99
C GLY A 3 -54.57 -0.71 26.80
N ASN A 4 -55.03 -1.95 27.03
CA ASN A 4 -54.18 -3.14 26.80
C ASN A 4 -54.14 -3.52 25.31
N GLU A 5 -55.20 -3.17 24.57
CA GLU A 5 -55.28 -3.43 23.12
C GLU A 5 -54.42 -2.44 22.34
N GLU A 6 -54.38 -1.17 22.76
CA GLU A 6 -53.46 -0.16 22.20
C GLU A 6 -51.98 -0.57 22.38
N LEU A 7 -51.60 -1.04 23.58
CA LEU A 7 -50.24 -1.54 23.83
C LEU A 7 -49.88 -2.74 22.95
N ALA A 8 -50.84 -3.64 22.69
CA ALA A 8 -50.62 -4.79 21.81
C ALA A 8 -50.47 -4.38 20.33
N GLN A 9 -51.21 -3.38 19.86
CA GLN A 9 -51.06 -2.83 18.51
C GLN A 9 -49.69 -2.14 18.34
N GLU A 10 -49.26 -1.40 19.35
CA GLU A 10 -47.96 -0.73 19.33
C GLU A 10 -46.80 -1.74 19.28
N ALA A 11 -46.93 -2.85 20.01
CA ALA A 11 -45.96 -3.94 19.92
C ALA A 11 -45.87 -4.55 18.50
N LEU A 12 -47.00 -4.78 17.84
CA LEU A 12 -47.01 -5.31 16.47
C LEU A 12 -46.35 -4.35 15.48
N ARG A 13 -46.52 -3.03 15.68
CA ARG A 13 -45.84 -2.00 14.90
C ARG A 13 -44.32 -2.11 15.06
N TYR A 14 -43.84 -2.23 16.29
CA TYR A 14 -42.41 -2.38 16.57
C TYR A 14 -41.84 -3.71 16.05
N LEU A 15 -42.61 -4.81 16.06
CA LEU A 15 -42.19 -6.07 15.43
C LEU A 15 -42.02 -5.94 13.93
N SER A 16 -42.97 -5.30 13.24
CA SER A 16 -42.85 -5.04 11.80
C SER A 16 -41.66 -4.15 11.47
N LEU A 17 -41.39 -3.15 12.31
CA LEU A 17 -40.24 -2.28 12.17
C LEU A 17 -38.92 -3.04 12.39
N ALA A 18 -38.87 -3.92 13.39
CA ALA A 18 -37.70 -4.74 13.68
C ALA A 18 -37.37 -5.70 12.52
N GLN A 19 -38.38 -6.32 11.92
CA GLN A 19 -38.22 -7.18 10.73
C GLN A 19 -37.67 -6.40 9.55
N LYS A 20 -38.19 -5.19 9.31
CA LYS A 20 -37.68 -4.31 8.25
C LYS A 20 -36.20 -3.97 8.48
N TYR A 21 -35.80 -3.64 9.71
CA TYR A 21 -34.40 -3.37 10.03
C TYR A 21 -33.51 -4.62 9.91
N GLU A 22 -34.01 -5.82 10.21
CA GLU A 22 -33.31 -7.07 9.90
C GLU A 22 -33.07 -7.25 8.39
N GLU A 23 -34.07 -6.98 7.55
CA GLU A 23 -33.95 -7.03 6.09
C GLU A 23 -32.93 -6.00 5.57
N GLU A 24 -32.91 -4.81 6.17
CA GLU A 24 -31.93 -3.76 5.88
C GLU A 24 -30.54 -4.02 6.50
N LYS A 25 -30.37 -5.11 7.26
CA LYS A 25 -29.17 -5.47 8.03
C LYS A 25 -28.75 -4.44 9.09
N ASP A 26 -29.67 -3.57 9.50
CA ASP A 26 -29.47 -2.65 10.61
C ASP A 26 -29.78 -3.35 11.94
N LEU A 27 -28.85 -4.21 12.36
CA LEU A 27 -29.05 -5.10 13.52
C LEU A 27 -29.24 -4.32 14.83
N GLU A 28 -28.65 -3.14 14.96
CA GLU A 28 -28.77 -2.29 16.14
C GLU A 28 -30.21 -1.78 16.28
N LYS A 29 -30.76 -1.19 15.22
CA LYS A 29 -32.16 -0.73 15.22
C LYS A 29 -33.16 -1.87 15.27
N ALA A 30 -32.83 -3.02 14.68
CA ALA A 30 -33.65 -4.23 14.78
C ALA A 30 -33.77 -4.68 16.24
N VAL A 31 -32.65 -4.78 16.96
CA VAL A 31 -32.62 -5.16 18.38
C VAL A 31 -33.39 -4.16 19.24
N GLU A 32 -33.21 -2.86 19.04
CA GLU A 32 -33.95 -1.82 19.76
C GLU A 32 -35.46 -1.95 19.53
N SER A 33 -35.87 -2.17 18.28
CA SER A 33 -37.28 -2.33 17.92
C SER A 33 -37.89 -3.61 18.50
N TYR A 34 -37.15 -4.73 18.54
CA TYR A 34 -37.60 -5.94 19.22
C TYR A 34 -37.70 -5.76 20.74
N GLN A 35 -36.80 -5.00 21.36
CA GLN A 35 -36.87 -4.70 22.79
C GLN A 35 -38.13 -3.92 23.13
N LEU A 36 -38.42 -2.87 22.35
CA LEU A 36 -39.65 -2.09 22.50
C LEU A 36 -40.88 -2.98 22.31
N ALA A 37 -40.91 -3.82 21.27
CA ALA A 37 -42.01 -4.76 21.06
C ALA A 37 -42.22 -5.72 22.23
N ALA A 38 -41.15 -6.28 22.80
CA ALA A 38 -41.21 -7.17 23.95
C ALA A 38 -41.76 -6.46 25.19
N ASP A 39 -41.34 -5.22 25.44
CA ASP A 39 -41.79 -4.41 26.58
C ASP A 39 -43.28 -4.04 26.46
N TYR A 40 -43.73 -3.64 25.26
CA TYR A 40 -45.14 -3.36 24.99
C TYR A 40 -46.02 -4.63 25.12
N LEU A 41 -45.56 -5.78 24.62
CA LEU A 41 -46.28 -7.06 24.79
C LEU A 41 -46.38 -7.45 26.26
N LYS A 42 -45.26 -7.37 26.99
CA LYS A 42 -45.22 -7.68 28.42
C LYS A 42 -46.19 -6.82 29.23
N ASN A 43 -46.24 -5.51 28.92
CA ASN A 43 -47.13 -4.56 29.59
C ASN A 43 -48.60 -4.72 29.19
N SER A 44 -48.89 -5.17 27.96
CA SER A 44 -50.26 -5.44 27.50
C SER A 44 -50.92 -6.64 28.20
N GLY A 45 -50.11 -7.56 28.73
CA GLY A 45 -50.56 -8.84 29.29
C GLY A 45 -51.00 -9.88 28.23
N TYR A 46 -50.99 -9.52 26.94
CA TYR A 46 -51.24 -10.42 25.83
C TYR A 46 -49.97 -11.13 25.39
N LEU A 47 -50.11 -12.38 24.96
CA LEU A 47 -49.05 -13.13 24.28
C LEU A 47 -47.72 -13.18 25.07
N ILE A 48 -47.76 -13.32 26.39
CA ILE A 48 -46.56 -13.46 27.25
C ILE A 48 -45.59 -14.54 26.72
N ASN A 49 -46.12 -15.62 26.14
CA ASN A 49 -45.30 -16.68 25.55
C ASN A 49 -44.46 -16.18 24.35
N LYS A 50 -44.92 -15.17 23.62
CA LYS A 50 -44.21 -14.55 22.48
C LYS A 50 -43.08 -13.62 22.93
N VAL A 51 -43.15 -13.08 24.14
CA VAL A 51 -42.10 -12.25 24.71
C VAL A 51 -40.79 -13.05 24.86
N GLY A 52 -40.91 -14.33 25.25
CA GLY A 52 -39.78 -15.26 25.27
C GLY A 52 -39.14 -15.44 23.91
N ASP A 53 -39.95 -15.74 22.88
CA ASP A 53 -39.49 -15.88 21.49
C ASP A 53 -38.74 -14.63 21.00
N ILE A 54 -39.24 -13.43 21.35
CA ILE A 54 -38.62 -12.15 20.97
C ILE A 54 -37.28 -11.94 21.67
N TYR A 55 -37.17 -12.27 22.96
CA TYR A 55 -35.89 -12.16 23.67
C TYR A 55 -34.86 -13.17 23.15
N SER A 56 -35.27 -14.40 22.81
CA SER A 56 -34.39 -15.36 22.15
C SER A 56 -33.89 -14.83 20.81
N LYS A 57 -34.78 -14.24 20.00
CA LYS A 57 -34.40 -13.60 18.74
C LYS A 57 -33.44 -12.43 18.94
N ILE A 58 -33.64 -11.59 19.95
CA ILE A 58 -32.70 -10.51 20.31
C ILE A 58 -31.31 -11.07 20.64
N GLU A 59 -31.25 -12.17 21.40
CA GLU A 59 -29.99 -12.81 21.77
C GLU A 59 -29.26 -13.37 20.54
N GLU A 60 -29.98 -14.05 19.64
CA GLU A 60 -29.44 -14.53 18.36
C GLU A 60 -28.87 -13.39 17.51
N LEU A 61 -29.60 -12.27 17.39
CA LEU A 61 -29.14 -11.11 16.61
C LEU A 61 -27.88 -10.47 17.22
N LYS A 62 -27.81 -10.39 18.56
CA LYS A 62 -26.63 -9.87 19.25
C LYS A 62 -25.42 -10.76 19.07
N GLU A 63 -25.58 -12.08 19.16
CA GLU A 63 -24.48 -13.02 18.91
C GLU A 63 -24.04 -12.99 17.46
N PHE A 64 -24.97 -12.86 16.51
CA PHE A 64 -24.64 -12.69 15.09
C PHE A 64 -23.83 -11.40 14.85
N ALA A 65 -24.28 -10.26 15.38
CA ALA A 65 -23.57 -8.98 15.25
C ALA A 65 -22.14 -9.05 15.84
N LYS A 66 -21.99 -9.74 16.99
CA LYS A 66 -20.70 -9.97 17.62
C LYS A 66 -19.79 -10.87 16.78
N GLN A 67 -20.33 -11.91 16.17
CA GLN A 67 -19.58 -12.77 15.25
C GLN A 67 -19.12 -12.02 14.00
N GLU A 68 -19.98 -11.20 13.41
CA GLU A 68 -19.60 -10.35 12.27
C GLU A 68 -18.48 -9.38 12.65
N LEU A 69 -18.53 -8.77 13.83
CA LEU A 69 -17.47 -7.90 14.33
C LEU A 69 -16.14 -8.65 14.47
N ILE A 70 -16.15 -9.84 15.05
CA ILE A 70 -14.94 -10.67 15.19
C ILE A 70 -14.37 -11.03 13.82
N TYR A 71 -15.24 -11.42 12.88
CA TYR A 71 -14.82 -11.77 11.52
C TYR A 71 -14.22 -10.56 10.78
N ALA A 72 -14.85 -9.39 10.88
CA ALA A 72 -14.34 -8.15 10.30
C ALA A 72 -12.97 -7.77 10.90
N GLN A 73 -12.82 -7.87 12.22
CA GLN A 73 -11.54 -7.64 12.90
C GLN A 73 -10.47 -8.63 12.45
N ALA A 74 -10.80 -9.92 12.34
CA ALA A 74 -9.87 -10.94 11.86
C ALA A 74 -9.45 -10.68 10.40
N SER A 75 -10.38 -10.26 9.54
CA SER A 75 -10.10 -9.90 8.15
C SER A 75 -9.15 -8.70 8.05
N VAL A 76 -9.42 -7.63 8.80
CA VAL A 76 -8.53 -6.45 8.86
C VAL A 76 -7.15 -6.85 9.40
N LYS A 77 -7.10 -7.67 10.45
CA LYS A 77 -5.83 -8.16 11.00
C LYS A 77 -5.03 -8.96 9.97
N SER A 78 -5.68 -9.85 9.23
CA SER A 78 -5.04 -10.63 8.16
C SER A 78 -4.47 -9.72 7.07
N GLN A 79 -5.20 -8.68 6.65
CA GLN A 79 -4.70 -7.71 5.65
C GLN A 79 -3.49 -6.93 6.17
N ILE A 80 -3.50 -6.54 7.45
CA ILE A 80 -2.36 -5.87 8.08
C ILE A 80 -1.14 -6.80 8.10
N GLU A 81 -1.33 -8.08 8.46
CA GLU A 81 -0.26 -9.09 8.45
C GLU A 81 0.34 -9.26 7.03
N GLU A 82 -0.50 -9.36 5.99
CA GLU A 82 -0.03 -9.45 4.59
C GLU A 82 0.80 -8.22 4.17
N ILE A 83 0.35 -7.01 4.53
CA ILE A 83 1.10 -5.77 4.23
C ILE A 83 2.45 -5.76 4.96
N GLN A 84 2.49 -6.23 6.21
CA GLN A 84 3.72 -6.32 6.98
C GLN A 84 4.70 -7.33 6.36
N ASP A 85 4.23 -8.50 5.95
CA ASP A 85 5.06 -9.52 5.30
C ASP A 85 5.66 -9.00 3.97
N GLN A 86 4.87 -8.26 3.20
CA GLN A 86 5.36 -7.59 1.99
C GLN A 86 6.42 -6.53 2.33
N ALA A 87 6.20 -5.73 3.36
CA ALA A 87 7.16 -4.74 3.80
C ALA A 87 8.48 -5.38 4.26
N PHE A 88 8.43 -6.46 5.04
CA PHE A 88 9.62 -7.18 5.48
C PHE A 88 10.38 -7.82 4.33
N SER A 89 9.67 -8.38 3.34
CA SER A 89 10.28 -8.90 2.12
C SER A 89 11.05 -7.81 1.34
N LEU A 90 10.51 -6.58 1.29
CA LEU A 90 11.19 -5.43 0.71
C LEU A 90 12.40 -4.99 1.54
N LEU A 91 12.34 -5.05 2.87
CA LEU A 91 13.50 -4.74 3.72
C LEU A 91 14.63 -5.73 3.52
N ASP A 92 14.33 -7.02 3.40
CA ASP A 92 15.33 -8.06 3.13
C ASP A 92 15.97 -7.85 1.75
N GLY A 93 15.15 -7.52 0.74
CA GLY A 93 15.62 -7.15 -0.60
C GLY A 93 16.51 -5.91 -0.58
N ALA A 94 16.12 -4.87 0.15
CA ALA A 94 16.88 -3.64 0.30
C ALA A 94 18.25 -3.88 0.96
N GLN A 95 18.30 -4.72 2.00
CA GLN A 95 19.56 -5.09 2.66
C GLN A 95 20.51 -5.83 1.71
N LYS A 96 19.96 -6.71 0.87
CA LYS A 96 20.74 -7.42 -0.15
C LYS A 96 21.30 -6.45 -1.19
N LEU A 97 20.47 -5.56 -1.73
CA LEU A 97 20.89 -4.53 -2.69
C LEU A 97 21.96 -3.59 -2.10
N GLU A 98 21.82 -3.21 -0.83
CA GLU A 98 22.83 -2.42 -0.12
C GLU A 98 24.18 -3.16 -0.08
N SER A 99 24.14 -4.45 0.27
CA SER A 99 25.33 -5.30 0.37
C SER A 99 26.01 -5.51 -0.98
N ASP A 100 25.22 -5.63 -2.04
CA ASP A 100 25.68 -5.77 -3.43
C ASP A 100 26.16 -4.42 -4.02
N GLY A 101 25.94 -3.31 -3.31
CA GLY A 101 26.41 -1.97 -3.68
C GLY A 101 25.46 -1.18 -4.57
N PHE A 102 24.26 -1.72 -4.86
CA PHE A 102 23.17 -1.05 -5.58
C PHE A 102 22.40 -0.12 -4.63
N LEU A 103 23.06 0.97 -4.20
CA LEU A 103 22.58 1.83 -3.13
C LEU A 103 21.29 2.58 -3.51
N GLU A 104 21.15 3.04 -4.74
CA GLU A 104 19.94 3.72 -5.22
C GLU A 104 18.73 2.78 -5.20
N ASP A 105 18.89 1.55 -5.67
CA ASP A 105 17.81 0.56 -5.71
C ASP A 105 17.44 0.09 -4.28
N ALA A 106 18.43 0.01 -3.38
CA ALA A 106 18.20 -0.25 -1.96
C ALA A 106 17.38 0.85 -1.28
N ILE A 107 17.65 2.13 -1.57
CA ILE A 107 16.85 3.26 -1.06
C ILE A 107 15.39 3.13 -1.49
N ASN A 108 15.14 2.84 -2.76
CA ASN A 108 13.78 2.71 -3.30
C ASN A 108 13.00 1.57 -2.60
N GLN A 109 13.65 0.44 -2.33
CA GLN A 109 13.02 -0.66 -1.59
C GLN A 109 12.77 -0.32 -0.12
N TYR A 110 13.71 0.35 0.55
CA TYR A 110 13.51 0.84 1.92
C TYR A 110 12.33 1.82 2.02
N MET A 111 12.22 2.77 1.08
CA MET A 111 11.08 3.70 1.02
C MET A 111 9.75 3.00 0.79
N SER A 112 9.74 2.01 -0.11
CA SER A 112 8.54 1.21 -0.40
C SER A 112 8.10 0.40 0.83
N ALA A 113 9.05 -0.20 1.56
CA ALA A 113 8.78 -0.89 2.81
C ALA A 113 8.21 0.06 3.88
N ILE A 114 8.80 1.25 4.07
CA ILE A 114 8.30 2.27 5.01
C ILE A 114 6.84 2.64 4.67
N LYS A 115 6.53 2.87 3.39
CA LYS A 115 5.18 3.20 2.94
C LYS A 115 4.17 2.11 3.34
N LEU A 116 4.51 0.84 3.15
CA LEU A 116 3.66 -0.28 3.57
C LEU A 116 3.52 -0.38 5.09
N LEU A 117 4.59 -0.15 5.85
CA LEU A 117 4.52 -0.15 7.32
C LEU A 117 3.64 0.98 7.87
N VAL A 118 3.70 2.18 7.27
CA VAL A 118 2.79 3.29 7.60
C VAL A 118 1.34 2.90 7.30
N GLN A 119 1.09 2.26 6.16
CA GLN A 119 -0.25 1.74 5.83
C GLN A 119 -0.72 0.66 6.83
N ALA A 120 0.20 -0.15 7.35
CA ALA A 120 -0.05 -1.12 8.41
C ALA A 120 -0.18 -0.49 9.82
N GLY A 121 -0.11 0.84 9.94
CA GLY A 121 -0.32 1.58 11.18
C GLY A 121 0.93 1.80 12.05
N TRP A 122 2.13 1.59 11.51
CA TRP A 122 3.38 1.88 12.24
C TRP A 122 3.58 3.39 12.39
N SER A 123 4.03 3.81 13.58
CA SER A 123 4.31 5.21 13.87
C SER A 123 5.72 5.62 13.42
N GLU A 124 5.92 6.93 13.19
CA GLU A 124 7.24 7.50 12.85
C GLU A 124 8.33 7.07 13.86
N SER A 125 8.00 7.04 15.16
CA SER A 125 8.93 6.58 16.20
C SER A 125 9.38 5.12 16.04
N GLN A 126 8.55 4.24 15.47
CA GLN A 126 8.92 2.85 15.19
C GLN A 126 9.76 2.74 13.92
N LEU A 127 9.63 3.72 13.00
CA LEU A 127 10.30 3.75 11.70
C LEU A 127 11.63 4.53 11.73
N GLY A 128 11.93 5.27 12.80
CA GLY A 128 13.12 6.13 12.89
C GLY A 128 14.47 5.43 12.61
N ASN A 129 14.58 4.12 12.91
CA ASN A 129 15.76 3.34 12.56
C ASN A 129 15.94 3.17 11.04
N LEU A 130 14.84 2.98 10.31
CA LEU A 130 14.85 2.84 8.85
C LEU A 130 15.13 4.19 8.18
N GLU A 131 14.55 5.27 8.70
CA GLU A 131 14.82 6.63 8.23
C GLU A 131 16.30 7.01 8.42
N SER A 132 16.85 6.73 9.60
CA SER A 132 18.28 6.95 9.88
C SER A 132 19.17 6.15 8.92
N LYS A 133 18.74 4.93 8.58
CA LYS A 133 19.46 4.09 7.63
C LYS A 133 19.40 4.65 6.21
N LEU A 134 18.25 5.14 5.77
CA LEU A 134 18.09 5.83 4.48
C LEU A 134 19.02 7.04 4.38
N THR A 135 19.09 7.89 5.40
CA THR A 135 20.00 9.04 5.44
C THR A 135 21.46 8.58 5.31
N THR A 136 21.84 7.52 6.04
CA THR A 136 23.20 6.97 5.97
C THR A 136 23.56 6.45 4.56
N ILE A 137 22.61 5.80 3.88
CA ILE A 137 22.84 5.29 2.52
C ILE A 137 22.91 6.46 1.52
N ALA A 138 22.05 7.47 1.67
CA ALA A 138 22.07 8.67 0.84
C ALA A 138 23.42 9.42 0.96
N ASP A 139 23.94 9.58 2.17
CA ASP A 139 25.26 10.19 2.42
C ASP A 139 26.38 9.39 1.73
N LYS A 140 26.32 8.05 1.78
CA LYS A 140 27.30 7.19 1.08
C LYS A 140 27.27 7.40 -0.44
N ILE A 141 26.09 7.59 -1.03
CA ILE A 141 25.94 7.87 -2.46
C ILE A 141 26.56 9.22 -2.81
N GLU A 142 26.29 10.26 -2.01
CA GLU A 142 26.83 11.59 -2.24
C GLU A 142 28.36 11.61 -2.15
N GLN A 143 28.93 10.96 -1.13
CA GLN A 143 30.38 10.83 -0.97
C GLN A 143 31.02 10.11 -2.17
N ARG A 144 30.41 9.02 -2.68
CA ARG A 144 30.89 8.34 -3.90
C ARG A 144 30.89 9.25 -5.12
N LYS A 145 29.85 10.09 -5.28
CA LYS A 145 29.74 11.05 -6.39
C LYS A 145 30.81 12.15 -6.31
N LEU A 146 31.16 12.61 -5.10
CA LEU A 146 32.20 13.61 -4.89
C LEU A 146 33.60 13.08 -5.22
N VAL A 147 33.93 11.87 -4.76
CA VAL A 147 35.22 11.21 -5.05
C VAL A 147 35.38 10.98 -6.56
N GLN A 148 34.35 10.47 -7.24
CA GLN A 148 34.38 10.30 -8.71
C GLN A 148 34.60 11.62 -9.46
N LYS A 149 34.03 12.73 -8.97
CA LYS A 149 34.24 14.05 -9.60
C LYS A 149 35.68 14.56 -9.41
N GLN A 150 36.30 14.31 -8.26
CA GLN A 150 37.69 14.70 -8.00
C GLN A 150 38.69 13.86 -8.82
N GLU A 151 38.52 12.54 -8.88
CA GLU A 151 39.38 11.66 -9.70
C GLU A 151 39.33 12.02 -11.19
N ASN A 152 38.15 12.39 -11.69
CA ASN A 152 38.01 12.86 -13.08
C ASN A 152 38.68 14.22 -13.35
N PHE A 153 38.82 15.07 -12.32
CA PHE A 153 39.49 16.37 -12.43
C PHE A 153 41.02 16.23 -12.44
N GLU A 154 41.57 15.32 -11.63
CA GLU A 154 43.02 15.02 -11.57
C GLU A 154 43.49 14.25 -12.83
N ALA A 155 42.65 13.39 -13.41
CA ALA A 155 42.93 12.73 -14.67
C ALA A 155 42.99 13.72 -15.86
N GLN A 156 42.24 14.82 -15.81
CA GLN A 156 42.29 15.87 -16.86
C GLN A 156 43.47 16.83 -16.70
N GLN A 157 43.94 17.12 -15.48
CA GLN A 157 45.12 17.97 -15.27
C GLN A 157 46.46 17.26 -15.56
N SER A 158 46.49 15.93 -15.48
CA SER A 158 47.69 15.13 -15.75
C SER A 158 47.98 14.92 -17.26
N THR A 159 47.17 15.50 -18.15
CA THR A 159 47.33 15.34 -19.63
C THR A 159 47.91 16.59 -20.32
N SER A 160 48.25 17.66 -19.59
CA SER A 160 48.73 18.93 -20.19
C SER A 160 50.21 19.28 -19.96
N VAL A 161 50.99 18.42 -19.30
CA VAL A 161 52.43 18.67 -19.09
C VAL A 161 53.22 17.40 -19.37
N LEU A 162 54.20 17.50 -20.27
CA LEU A 162 55.24 16.52 -20.68
C LEU A 162 54.97 15.72 -22.00
N ILE A 163 55.51 16.21 -23.13
CA ILE A 163 56.79 15.73 -23.72
C ILE A 163 56.99 16.29 -25.14
N GLU A 164 57.94 17.21 -25.27
CA GLU A 164 58.83 17.31 -26.43
C GLU A 164 60.07 16.46 -26.08
N SER A 165 60.23 15.30 -26.72
CA SER A 165 61.48 14.57 -26.95
C SER A 165 61.22 13.12 -27.40
N LYS A 166 62.17 12.65 -28.20
CA LYS A 166 62.12 11.57 -29.19
C LYS A 166 62.37 10.16 -28.56
N PRO A 167 62.41 9.07 -29.36
CA PRO A 167 61.45 7.98 -29.29
C PRO A 167 61.98 6.69 -28.62
N GLN A 168 61.05 5.73 -28.49
CA GLN A 168 61.24 4.28 -28.41
C GLN A 168 61.42 3.70 -27.00
N VAL A 169 60.48 2.83 -26.59
CA VAL A 169 60.70 1.42 -26.15
C VAL A 169 59.36 0.83 -25.65
N LEU A 170 59.04 -0.35 -26.22
CA LEU A 170 58.11 -1.40 -25.79
C LEU A 170 57.04 -1.09 -24.71
N SER A 171 55.77 -1.16 -25.12
CA SER A 171 54.76 -1.96 -24.39
C SER A 171 53.50 -2.18 -25.23
N THR A 172 53.52 -3.26 -26.00
CA THR A 172 52.34 -3.85 -26.63
C THR A 172 51.69 -4.84 -25.67
N PHE A 173 51.10 -4.42 -24.55
CA PHE A 173 50.22 -5.28 -23.75
C PHE A 173 49.34 -4.41 -22.84
N GLY A 174 48.01 -4.37 -23.08
CA GLY A 174 47.04 -3.97 -22.05
C GLY A 174 45.89 -3.01 -22.40
N LYS A 175 45.93 -2.25 -23.50
CA LYS A 175 44.94 -1.16 -23.75
C LYS A 175 43.63 -1.55 -24.45
N LYS A 176 43.24 -2.83 -24.50
CA LYS A 176 41.95 -3.24 -25.10
C LYS A 176 40.81 -3.50 -24.11
N LYS A 177 41.02 -3.41 -22.79
CA LYS A 177 39.99 -3.69 -21.78
C LYS A 177 39.28 -2.47 -21.18
N SER A 178 39.80 -1.24 -21.31
CA SER A 178 39.19 -0.06 -20.69
C SER A 178 38.11 0.59 -21.55
N VAL A 179 38.27 0.64 -22.86
CA VAL A 179 37.31 1.29 -23.77
C VAL A 179 35.98 0.52 -23.86
N ALA A 180 36.06 -0.82 -23.92
CA ALA A 180 34.86 -1.67 -23.97
C ALA A 180 34.00 -1.57 -22.70
N LYS A 181 34.61 -1.41 -21.52
CA LYS A 181 33.87 -1.24 -20.25
C LYS A 181 33.20 0.14 -20.14
N GLU A 182 33.75 1.16 -20.78
CA GLU A 182 33.21 2.52 -20.73
C GLU A 182 32.01 2.66 -21.66
N GLU A 183 32.04 2.01 -22.83
CA GLU A 183 30.88 1.91 -23.73
C GLU A 183 29.73 1.09 -23.09
N GLU A 184 30.05 -0.06 -22.50
CA GLU A 184 29.06 -0.94 -21.85
C GLU A 184 28.37 -0.25 -20.65
N LEU A 185 29.12 0.56 -19.87
CA LEU A 185 28.56 1.34 -18.77
C LEU A 185 27.64 2.48 -19.26
N LYS A 186 27.95 3.07 -20.42
CA LYS A 186 27.15 4.13 -21.03
C LYS A 186 25.84 3.60 -21.60
N GLU A 187 25.89 2.43 -22.24
CA GLU A 187 24.69 1.72 -22.71
C GLU A 187 23.79 1.32 -21.54
N TYR A 188 24.35 0.78 -20.46
CA TYR A 188 23.58 0.41 -19.26
C TYR A 188 22.84 1.61 -18.63
N LYS A 189 23.52 2.77 -18.50
CA LYS A 189 22.88 3.99 -18.00
C LYS A 189 21.76 4.48 -18.91
N GLY A 190 21.98 4.47 -20.23
CA GLY A 190 20.96 4.86 -21.19
C GLY A 190 19.75 3.92 -21.19
N MET A 191 19.95 2.62 -20.97
CA MET A 191 18.86 1.66 -20.79
C MET A 191 18.08 1.93 -19.50
N LYS A 192 18.77 2.16 -18.37
CA LYS A 192 18.13 2.46 -17.09
C LYS A 192 17.30 3.75 -17.13
N GLU A 193 17.83 4.82 -17.74
CA GLU A 193 17.10 6.09 -17.91
C GLU A 193 15.84 5.90 -18.79
N ARG A 194 15.93 5.08 -19.84
CA ARG A 194 14.78 4.78 -20.70
C ARG A 194 13.73 3.95 -19.95
N GLU A 195 14.15 2.96 -19.18
CA GLU A 195 13.24 2.14 -18.36
C GLU A 195 12.53 2.99 -17.30
N GLU A 196 13.25 3.92 -16.66
CA GLU A 196 12.67 4.86 -15.70
C GLU A 196 11.66 5.82 -16.36
N GLN A 197 11.95 6.30 -17.58
CA GLN A 197 10.99 7.08 -18.35
C GLN A 197 9.72 6.28 -18.68
N ILE A 198 9.87 5.04 -19.13
CA ILE A 198 8.75 4.14 -19.41
C ILE A 198 7.88 3.94 -18.17
N GLN A 199 8.49 3.71 -17.01
CA GLN A 199 7.76 3.55 -15.76
C GLN A 199 7.03 4.83 -15.34
N ASN A 200 7.69 5.99 -15.44
CA ASN A 200 7.09 7.28 -15.10
C ASN A 200 5.88 7.61 -15.99
N ASP A 201 6.01 7.36 -17.29
CA ASP A 201 4.93 7.56 -18.26
C ASP A 201 3.77 6.59 -17.98
N ALA A 202 4.05 5.32 -17.69
CA ALA A 202 3.03 4.34 -17.32
C ALA A 202 2.28 4.72 -16.03
N PHE A 203 2.98 5.24 -15.00
CA PHE A 203 2.33 5.72 -13.79
C PHE A 203 1.47 6.96 -14.04
N SER A 204 1.89 7.87 -14.92
CA SER A 204 1.07 9.01 -15.32
C SER A 204 -0.25 8.55 -15.97
N PHE A 205 -0.20 7.54 -16.83
CA PHE A 205 -1.40 6.93 -17.40
C PHE A 205 -2.31 6.32 -16.33
N ILE A 206 -1.75 5.59 -15.36
CA ILE A 206 -2.53 5.00 -14.24
C ILE A 206 -3.21 6.09 -13.40
N ASP A 207 -2.52 7.17 -13.08
CA ASP A 207 -3.09 8.26 -12.29
C ASP A 207 -4.19 9.01 -13.04
N ASN A 208 -4.02 9.21 -14.35
CA ASN A 208 -5.07 9.75 -15.22
C ASN A 208 -6.29 8.81 -15.30
N ALA A 209 -6.07 7.49 -15.37
CA ALA A 209 -7.14 6.52 -15.37
C ALA A 209 -7.98 6.60 -14.08
N LYS A 210 -7.33 6.66 -12.90
CA LYS A 210 -8.01 6.86 -11.61
C LYS A 210 -8.78 8.17 -11.53
N PHE A 211 -8.27 9.23 -12.17
CA PHE A 211 -8.98 10.49 -12.28
C PHE A 211 -10.27 10.32 -13.12
N PHE A 212 -10.20 9.65 -14.27
CA PHE A 212 -11.35 9.38 -15.12
C PHE A 212 -12.39 8.44 -14.48
N GLU A 213 -11.96 7.45 -13.68
CA GLU A 213 -12.86 6.59 -12.89
C GLU A 213 -13.72 7.41 -11.91
N LYS A 214 -13.10 8.36 -11.19
CA LYS A 214 -13.82 9.25 -10.26
C LYS A 214 -14.88 10.10 -10.97
N ASP A 215 -14.57 10.54 -12.19
CA ASP A 215 -15.47 11.27 -13.08
C ASP A 215 -16.51 10.39 -13.78
N LYS A 216 -16.50 9.06 -13.54
CA LYS A 216 -17.34 8.05 -14.22
C LYS A 216 -17.15 8.00 -15.74
N LYS A 217 -15.98 8.43 -16.24
CA LYS A 217 -15.60 8.36 -17.66
C LYS A 217 -14.82 7.09 -17.94
N PHE A 218 -15.52 5.96 -17.87
CA PHE A 218 -14.89 4.63 -17.86
C PHE A 218 -14.13 4.29 -19.15
N ASP A 219 -14.62 4.71 -20.32
CA ASP A 219 -13.94 4.44 -21.60
C ASP A 219 -12.54 5.05 -21.64
N GLN A 220 -12.39 6.28 -21.13
CA GLN A 220 -11.10 6.97 -21.05
C GLN A 220 -10.19 6.35 -19.99
N ALA A 221 -10.75 5.87 -18.88
CA ALA A 221 -9.99 5.17 -17.86
C ALA A 221 -9.40 3.86 -18.41
N ILE A 222 -10.20 3.07 -19.14
CA ILE A 222 -9.77 1.83 -19.79
C ILE A 222 -8.63 2.11 -20.78
N GLU A 223 -8.80 3.09 -21.67
CA GLU A 223 -7.76 3.49 -22.63
C GLU A 223 -6.44 3.86 -21.94
N ASN A 224 -6.50 4.60 -20.83
CA ASN A 224 -5.30 4.98 -20.07
C ASN A 224 -4.63 3.75 -19.42
N TYR A 225 -5.39 2.81 -18.84
CA TYR A 225 -4.82 1.58 -18.31
C TYR A 225 -4.19 0.71 -19.39
N GLU A 226 -4.82 0.59 -20.56
CA GLU A 226 -4.26 -0.16 -21.70
C GLU A 226 -2.95 0.48 -22.17
N ASN A 227 -2.88 1.81 -22.25
CA ASN A 227 -1.65 2.52 -22.60
C ASN A 227 -0.52 2.28 -21.58
N ALA A 228 -0.83 2.27 -20.28
CA ALA A 228 0.15 1.95 -19.24
C ALA A 228 0.69 0.51 -19.39
N VAL A 229 -0.19 -0.46 -19.65
CA VAL A 229 0.19 -1.87 -19.85
C VAL A 229 1.05 -2.02 -21.12
N ASN A 230 0.69 -1.34 -22.21
CA ASN A 230 1.46 -1.38 -23.45
C ASN A 230 2.87 -0.81 -23.26
N LEU A 231 3.03 0.28 -22.50
CA LEU A 231 4.33 0.87 -22.19
C LEU A 231 5.19 -0.06 -21.33
N LEU A 232 4.62 -0.73 -20.32
CA LEU A 232 5.37 -1.63 -19.45
C LEU A 232 5.78 -2.94 -20.13
N ASN A 233 5.13 -3.28 -21.25
CA ASN A 233 5.41 -4.47 -22.05
C ASN A 233 6.34 -4.20 -23.26
N SER A 234 6.71 -2.94 -23.53
CA SER A 234 7.56 -2.53 -24.65
C SER A 234 9.03 -2.43 -24.28
#